data_AF-A0A965WWQ0-F1
#
_entry.id   AF-A0A965WWQ0-F1
#
_cell.length_a   1.000
_cell.length_b   1.000
_cell.length_c   1.000
_cell.angle_alpha   90.00
_cell.angle_beta   90.00
_cell.angle_gamma   90.00
#
_symmetry.space_group_name_H-M   'P 1'
#
loop_
_entity.id
_entity.type
_entity.pdbx_description
1 polymer ?
#
loop_
_entity_poly.entity_id
_entity_poly.type
_entity_poly.pdbx_seq_one_letter_code
_entity_poly.pdbx_strand_id
1 'polypeptide(L)'
;MSQEGSRMAVQGRGRKQNPVTFYLRTLLYTFIGLLLRLAAFLPLSALFVFEEGSALRFLALLCPLLIALLILPLRFSFAQALVQKRRQRYFSFDTALNLSRYGEKVAEGLWHAVNVLKWAIPLAAVLLGGYLFQKFNDIGKLFGGISQLGKTAGNVYGAVVNFFRSIFGMEKLEIAGGLGEGLVAIGVVVMLCVLVLAIGVMRNSAYRYVWVLASEQEKNPHTEARRRLRSRRWEQLLAALCNLVLLLPPMLVVAATFKGMLADLSPMLLLTMSSGAPELSGFASALWPMVFSFFCLYVPLLPVRRCVTAYYATRTLKHIAPEHRPEEASATENAGESAQQILPQ
;
A
#
# COMPACT_ATOMS: atom_id res chain seq x y z
N MET A 1 -14.63 42.97 -37.95
CA MET A 1 -14.31 42.33 -36.65
C MET A 1 -14.66 40.83 -36.67
N SER A 2 -14.14 40.05 -37.63
CA SER A 2 -14.48 38.62 -37.80
C SER A 2 -13.23 37.76 -38.03
N GLN A 3 -12.19 37.94 -37.21
CA GLN A 3 -10.99 37.10 -37.26
C GLN A 3 -10.44 36.66 -35.88
N GLU A 4 -10.99 37.13 -34.77
CA GLU A 4 -10.56 36.67 -33.43
C GLU A 4 -11.26 35.38 -32.97
N GLY A 5 -12.43 35.05 -33.53
CA GLY A 5 -13.17 33.84 -33.16
C GLY A 5 -12.51 32.52 -33.59
N SER A 6 -11.67 32.53 -34.63
CA SER A 6 -11.06 31.31 -35.17
C SER A 6 -9.74 30.90 -34.51
N ARG A 7 -9.13 31.76 -33.67
CA ARG A 7 -7.89 31.41 -32.94
C ARG A 7 -8.14 30.65 -31.64
N MET A 8 -9.37 30.65 -31.11
CA MET A 8 -9.70 29.92 -29.88
C MET A 8 -10.14 28.46 -30.11
N ALA A 9 -10.37 28.05 -31.36
CA ALA A 9 -10.85 26.70 -31.68
C ALA A 9 -9.74 25.63 -31.87
N VAL A 10 -8.46 25.97 -31.65
CA VAL A 10 -7.33 25.03 -31.89
C VAL A 10 -6.70 24.49 -30.60
N GLN A 11 -7.05 25.00 -29.42
CA GLN A 11 -6.52 24.52 -28.13
C GLN A 11 -7.39 23.41 -27.49
N GLY A 12 -7.65 22.34 -28.23
CA GLY A 12 -8.53 21.26 -27.78
C GLY A 12 -7.97 19.84 -27.85
N ARG A 13 -6.78 19.62 -28.41
CA ARG A 13 -6.14 18.29 -28.39
C ARG A 13 -5.14 18.22 -27.25
N GLY A 14 -5.60 17.75 -26.09
CA GLY A 14 -4.72 17.41 -24.98
C GLY A 14 -3.55 16.54 -25.47
N ARG A 15 -2.34 17.09 -25.41
CA ARG A 15 -1.12 16.45 -25.91
C ARG A 15 -0.98 15.11 -25.18
N LYS A 16 -1.10 13.99 -25.89
CA LYS A 16 -0.86 12.65 -25.31
C LYS A 16 0.58 12.66 -24.78
N GLN A 17 0.75 12.63 -23.46
CA GLN A 17 2.08 12.66 -22.86
C GLN A 17 2.83 11.37 -23.22
N ASN A 18 4.13 11.49 -23.51
CA ASN A 18 4.98 10.32 -23.70
C ASN A 18 5.00 9.49 -22.40
N PRO A 19 4.66 8.19 -22.43
CA PRO A 19 4.61 7.34 -21.23
C PRO A 19 5.92 7.34 -20.46
N VAL A 20 7.06 7.47 -21.15
CA VAL A 20 8.39 7.52 -20.53
C VAL A 20 8.55 8.77 -19.67
N THR A 21 8.14 9.94 -20.16
CA THR A 21 8.23 11.20 -19.42
C THR A 21 7.30 11.18 -18.20
N PHE A 22 6.11 10.58 -18.32
CA PHE A 22 5.20 10.40 -17.19
C PHE A 22 5.82 9.50 -16.10
N TYR A 23 6.41 8.36 -16.51
CA TYR A 23 7.08 7.44 -15.60
C TYR A 23 8.28 8.11 -14.91
N LEU A 24 9.14 8.81 -15.66
CA LEU A 24 10.33 9.49 -15.12
C LEU A 24 9.95 10.56 -14.09
N ARG A 25 8.89 11.35 -14.34
CA ARG A 25 8.40 12.35 -13.38
C ARG A 25 7.84 11.71 -12.12
N THR A 26 7.12 10.59 -12.28
CA THR A 26 6.60 9.82 -11.15
C THR A 26 7.75 9.24 -10.33
N LEU A 27 8.78 8.69 -10.99
CA LEU A 27 10.00 8.17 -10.37
C LEU A 27 10.73 9.26 -9.59
N LEU A 28 10.95 10.43 -10.19
CA LEU A 28 11.60 11.56 -9.55
C LEU A 28 10.82 12.04 -8.32
N TYR A 29 9.49 12.11 -8.41
CA TYR A 29 8.67 12.42 -7.22
C TYR A 29 8.81 11.34 -6.13
N THR A 30 8.82 10.06 -6.50
CA THR A 30 9.01 8.99 -5.51
C THR A 30 10.38 9.06 -4.84
N PHE A 31 11.41 9.54 -5.56
CA PHE A 31 12.74 9.81 -5.02
C PHE A 31 12.75 11.02 -4.08
N ILE A 32 12.12 12.14 -4.45
CA ILE A 32 11.95 13.30 -3.54
C ILE A 32 11.20 12.89 -2.28
N GLY A 33 10.11 12.14 -2.44
CA GLY A 33 9.34 11.59 -1.33
C GLY A 33 10.12 10.56 -0.50
N LEU A 34 11.19 9.97 -1.02
CA LEU A 34 12.10 9.10 -0.28
C LEU A 34 13.09 9.93 0.55
N LEU A 35 13.69 10.96 -0.03
CA LEU A 35 14.57 11.90 0.68
C LEU A 35 13.83 12.56 1.85
N LEU A 36 12.59 12.99 1.64
CA LEU A 36 11.75 13.56 2.70
C LEU A 36 11.44 12.56 3.82
N ARG A 37 11.35 11.26 3.52
CA ARG A 37 11.21 10.22 4.55
C ARG A 37 12.50 10.05 5.34
N LEU A 38 13.65 9.98 4.66
CA LEU A 38 14.95 9.89 5.32
C LEU A 38 15.17 11.10 6.25
N ALA A 39 14.85 12.31 5.79
CA ALA A 39 14.88 13.52 6.60
C ALA A 39 13.93 13.44 7.81
N ALA A 40 12.72 12.89 7.63
CA ALA A 40 11.77 12.70 8.73
C ALA A 40 12.22 11.64 9.76
N PHE A 41 13.04 10.67 9.36
CA PHE A 41 13.65 9.67 10.25
C PHE A 41 14.95 10.15 10.90
N LEU A 42 15.53 11.26 10.43
CA LEU A 42 16.77 11.82 10.97
C LEU A 42 16.71 12.07 12.49
N PRO A 43 15.62 12.59 13.08
CA PRO A 43 15.54 12.79 14.53
C PRO A 43 15.63 11.49 15.34
N LEU A 44 15.37 10.33 14.71
CA LEU A 44 15.48 9.03 15.36
C LEU A 44 16.94 8.64 15.62
N SER A 45 17.91 9.25 14.90
CA SER A 45 19.34 9.06 15.19
C SER A 45 19.74 9.63 16.54
N ALA A 46 18.96 10.55 17.12
CA ALA A 46 19.18 11.08 18.46
C ALA A 46 19.14 9.99 19.55
N LEU A 47 18.39 8.90 19.34
CA LEU A 47 18.39 7.76 20.28
C LEU A 47 19.72 7.00 20.31
N PHE A 48 20.47 7.04 19.21
CA PHE A 48 21.74 6.32 19.08
C PHE A 48 22.95 7.20 19.41
N VAL A 49 22.84 8.52 19.22
CA VAL A 49 23.96 9.46 19.42
C VAL A 49 24.07 9.94 20.87
N PHE A 50 22.96 10.07 21.59
CA PHE A 50 22.96 10.64 22.95
C PHE A 50 22.81 9.57 24.04
N GLU A 51 23.52 9.76 25.16
CA GLU A 51 23.53 8.85 26.33
C GLU A 51 22.17 8.72 27.04
N GLU A 52 22.01 7.65 27.83
CA GLU A 52 20.79 7.33 28.56
C GLU A 52 20.53 8.39 29.66
N GLY A 53 19.46 9.16 29.51
CA GLY A 53 19.08 10.23 30.45
C GLY A 53 19.17 11.66 29.89
N SER A 54 19.75 11.85 28.69
CA SER A 54 19.80 13.17 28.05
C SER A 54 18.42 13.62 27.55
N ALA A 55 18.04 14.86 27.85
CA ALA A 55 16.82 15.50 27.32
C ALA A 55 16.81 15.56 25.78
N LEU A 56 17.97 15.48 25.13
CA LEU A 56 18.07 15.46 23.67
C LEU A 56 17.54 14.17 23.04
N ARG A 57 17.35 13.09 23.81
CA ARG A 57 16.65 11.89 23.33
C ARG A 57 15.18 12.17 23.02
N PHE A 58 14.57 13.18 23.64
CA PHE A 58 13.20 13.59 23.31
C PHE A 58 13.06 14.14 21.89
N LEU A 59 14.17 14.51 21.23
CA LEU A 59 14.15 14.87 19.81
C LEU A 59 13.65 13.72 18.93
N ALA A 60 13.76 12.47 19.39
CA ALA A 60 13.21 11.31 18.69
C ALA A 60 11.68 11.33 18.58
N LEU A 61 10.97 12.01 19.50
CA LEU A 61 9.51 12.23 19.41
C LEU A 61 9.12 13.14 18.24
N LEU A 62 10.09 13.89 17.69
CA LEU A 62 9.87 14.66 16.48
C LEU A 62 9.67 13.76 15.24
N CYS A 63 10.22 12.54 15.25
CA CYS A 63 10.08 11.59 14.14
C CYS A 63 8.61 11.22 13.86
N PRO A 64 7.81 10.69 14.81
CA PRO A 64 6.40 10.40 14.55
C PRO A 64 5.61 11.66 14.17
N LEU A 65 5.96 12.82 14.71
CA LEU A 65 5.33 14.09 14.36
C LEU A 65 5.60 14.49 12.90
N LEU A 66 6.86 14.41 12.45
CA LEU A 66 7.24 14.68 11.05
C LEU A 66 6.60 13.66 10.11
N ILE A 67 6.47 12.39 10.52
CA ILE A 67 5.76 11.40 9.72
C ILE A 67 4.29 11.80 9.56
N ALA A 68 3.62 12.17 10.64
CA ALA A 68 2.21 12.55 10.66
C ALA A 68 1.92 13.85 9.89
N LEU A 69 2.78 14.86 10.03
CA LEU A 69 2.56 16.18 9.46
C LEU A 69 3.14 16.32 8.05
N LEU A 70 4.25 15.65 7.73
CA LEU A 70 4.90 15.84 6.44
C LEU A 70 4.57 14.69 5.47
N ILE A 71 4.76 13.44 5.88
CA ILE A 71 4.65 12.30 4.97
C ILE A 71 3.19 11.97 4.63
N LEU A 72 2.29 12.00 5.61
CA LEU A 72 0.87 11.68 5.41
C LEU A 72 0.20 12.58 4.36
N PRO A 73 0.26 13.93 4.45
CA PRO A 73 -0.41 14.78 3.47
C PRO A 73 0.23 14.68 2.08
N LEU A 74 1.55 14.52 1.98
CA LEU A 74 2.25 14.28 0.71
C LEU A 74 1.76 13.01 -0.01
N ARG A 75 1.26 12.01 0.72
CA ARG A 75 0.65 10.81 0.11
C ARG A 75 -0.66 11.12 -0.60
N PHE A 76 -1.45 12.07 -0.11
CA PHE A 76 -2.69 12.51 -0.74
C PHE A 76 -2.40 13.47 -1.89
N SER A 77 -1.43 14.38 -1.76
CA SER A 77 -0.98 15.25 -2.85
C SER A 77 -0.40 14.45 -4.03
N PHE A 78 0.33 13.37 -3.75
CA PHE A 78 0.75 12.43 -4.80
C PHE A 78 -0.44 11.74 -5.50
N ALA A 79 -1.46 11.34 -4.74
CA ALA A 79 -2.66 10.77 -5.33
C ALA A 79 -3.37 11.80 -6.22
N GLN A 80 -3.41 13.07 -5.83
CA GLN A 80 -3.94 14.17 -6.64
C GLN A 80 -3.19 14.36 -7.95
N ALA A 81 -1.85 14.29 -7.92
CA ALA A 81 -1.04 14.39 -9.13
C ALA A 81 -1.15 13.18 -10.07
N LEU A 82 -1.57 12.02 -9.55
CA LEU A 82 -1.64 10.77 -10.29
C LEU A 82 -3.05 10.47 -10.83
N VAL A 83 -4.10 10.95 -10.16
CA VAL A 83 -5.48 10.97 -10.68
C VAL A 83 -5.59 12.10 -11.69
N GLN A 84 -5.54 11.76 -12.97
CA GLN A 84 -5.54 12.72 -14.07
C GLN A 84 -6.83 13.57 -14.06
N LYS A 85 -6.71 14.90 -14.00
CA LYS A 85 -7.83 15.81 -14.27
C LYS A 85 -8.36 15.56 -15.67
N ARG A 86 -9.69 15.52 -15.84
CA ARG A 86 -10.40 15.16 -17.09
C ARG A 86 -9.93 15.94 -18.35
N ARG A 87 -9.23 17.08 -18.18
CA ARG A 87 -8.65 17.92 -19.24
C ARG A 87 -7.11 18.03 -19.26
N GLN A 88 -6.38 17.51 -18.26
CA GLN A 88 -4.92 17.60 -18.19
C GLN A 88 -4.31 16.22 -17.93
N ARG A 89 -3.72 15.61 -18.97
CA ARG A 89 -3.05 14.30 -18.90
C ARG A 89 -1.57 14.45 -18.55
N TYR A 90 -1.25 15.20 -17.51
CA TYR A 90 0.14 15.46 -17.11
C TYR A 90 0.32 15.28 -15.61
N PHE A 91 1.37 14.54 -15.21
CA PHE A 91 1.85 14.59 -13.83
C PHE A 91 2.57 15.94 -13.59
N SER A 92 2.02 16.74 -12.67
CA SER A 92 2.54 18.05 -12.27
C SER A 92 3.14 17.99 -10.87
N PHE A 93 4.40 18.46 -10.74
CA PHE A 93 5.06 18.58 -9.44
C PHE A 93 4.36 19.58 -8.54
N ASP A 94 3.84 20.68 -9.10
CA ASP A 94 3.12 21.70 -8.35
C ASP A 94 1.87 21.14 -7.68
N THR A 95 1.19 20.18 -8.32
CA THR A 95 0.05 19.49 -7.70
C THR A 95 0.51 18.42 -6.70
N ALA A 96 1.62 17.74 -6.98
CA ALA A 96 2.16 16.69 -6.11
C ALA A 96 2.70 17.23 -4.79
N LEU A 97 3.20 18.47 -4.76
CA LEU A 97 3.68 19.17 -3.57
C LEU A 97 2.65 20.16 -2.99
N ASN A 98 1.46 20.25 -3.60
CA ASN A 98 0.44 21.19 -3.14
C ASN A 98 -0.06 20.82 -1.73
N LEU A 99 -0.07 21.80 -0.84
CA LEU A 99 -0.57 21.70 0.53
C LEU A 99 -2.03 22.19 0.67
N SER A 100 -2.74 22.42 -0.44
CA SER A 100 -4.18 22.75 -0.41
C SER A 100 -4.97 21.72 0.41
N ARG A 101 -5.90 22.19 1.26
CA ARG A 101 -6.67 21.36 2.19
C ARG A 101 -5.79 20.50 3.11
N TYR A 102 -4.70 21.09 3.62
CA TYR A 102 -3.73 20.40 4.47
C TYR A 102 -4.37 19.70 5.67
N GLY A 103 -5.25 20.40 6.41
CA GLY A 103 -5.93 19.84 7.59
C GLY A 103 -6.73 18.58 7.27
N GLU A 104 -7.49 18.60 6.17
CA GLU A 104 -8.24 17.43 5.69
C GLU A 104 -7.29 16.29 5.31
N LYS A 105 -6.19 16.57 4.61
CA LYS A 105 -5.19 15.56 4.22
C LYS A 105 -4.52 14.91 5.44
N VAL A 106 -4.27 15.67 6.50
CA VAL A 106 -3.69 15.16 7.75
C VAL A 106 -4.71 14.31 8.50
N ALA A 107 -5.93 14.81 8.70
CA ALA A 107 -7.00 14.08 9.38
C ALA A 107 -7.31 12.76 8.67
N GLU A 108 -7.47 12.81 7.34
CA GLU A 108 -7.73 11.62 6.53
C GLU A 108 -6.53 10.67 6.50
N GLY A 109 -5.31 11.20 6.54
CA GLY A 109 -4.09 10.42 6.65
C GLY A 109 -3.96 9.67 7.97
N LEU A 110 -4.30 10.31 9.09
CA LEU A 110 -4.29 9.70 10.42
C LEU A 110 -5.36 8.61 10.50
N TRP A 111 -6.58 8.93 10.05
CA TRP A 111 -7.66 7.95 9.98
C TRP A 111 -7.29 6.76 9.09
N HIS A 112 -6.63 7.01 7.98
CA HIS A 112 -6.10 5.98 7.11
C HIS A 112 -5.04 5.12 7.81
N ALA A 113 -4.13 5.71 8.59
CA ALA A 113 -3.11 4.96 9.34
C ALA A 113 -3.74 4.01 10.37
N VAL A 114 -4.72 4.49 11.14
CA VAL A 114 -5.49 3.65 12.09
C VAL A 114 -6.21 2.51 11.35
N ASN A 115 -6.82 2.82 10.21
CA ASN A 115 -7.49 1.83 9.38
C ASN A 115 -6.55 0.82 8.72
N VAL A 116 -5.25 1.10 8.59
CA VAL A 116 -4.24 0.11 8.17
C VAL A 116 -3.84 -0.75 9.36
N LEU A 117 -3.65 -0.14 10.53
CA LEU A 117 -3.22 -0.84 11.73
C LEU A 117 -4.16 -2.00 12.11
N LYS A 118 -5.48 -1.83 11.95
CA LYS A 118 -6.44 -2.91 12.21
C LYS A 118 -6.22 -4.17 11.34
N TRP A 119 -5.72 -4.00 10.12
CA TRP A 119 -5.43 -5.15 9.23
C TRP A 119 -4.12 -5.83 9.57
N ALA A 120 -3.25 -5.19 10.36
CA ALA A 120 -2.03 -5.79 10.88
C ALA A 120 -2.29 -6.66 12.12
N ILE A 121 -3.45 -6.51 12.77
CA ILE A 121 -3.80 -7.25 14.01
C ILE A 121 -3.64 -8.78 13.85
N PRO A 122 -4.16 -9.44 12.79
CA PRO A 122 -4.05 -10.90 12.67
C PRO A 122 -2.59 -11.37 12.59
N LEU A 123 -1.77 -10.66 11.81
CA LEU A 123 -0.35 -10.99 11.68
C LEU A 123 0.40 -10.74 12.99
N ALA A 124 0.11 -9.62 13.67
CA ALA A 124 0.69 -9.30 14.96
C ALA A 124 0.32 -10.34 16.03
N ALA A 125 -0.92 -10.81 16.03
CA ALA A 125 -1.39 -11.85 16.96
C ALA A 125 -0.66 -13.18 16.74
N VAL A 126 -0.45 -13.60 15.49
CA VAL A 126 0.29 -14.83 15.17
C VAL A 126 1.77 -14.69 15.58
N LEU A 127 2.40 -13.56 15.30
CA LEU A 127 3.80 -13.30 15.67
C LEU A 127 3.99 -13.23 17.19
N LEU A 128 3.12 -12.51 17.89
CA LEU A 128 3.14 -12.41 19.34
C LEU A 128 2.86 -13.77 19.98
N GLY A 129 1.88 -14.52 19.47
CA GLY A 129 1.58 -15.87 19.92
C GLY A 129 2.79 -16.80 19.76
N GLY A 130 3.48 -16.76 18.61
CA GLY A 130 4.71 -17.52 18.39
C GLY A 130 5.84 -17.12 19.35
N TYR A 131 6.04 -15.82 19.56
CA TYR A 131 7.06 -15.31 20.48
C TYR A 131 6.79 -15.71 21.94
N LEU A 132 5.55 -15.54 22.41
CA LEU A 132 5.17 -15.96 23.76
C LEU A 132 5.29 -17.48 23.92
N PHE A 133 4.89 -18.24 22.91
CA PHE A 133 4.99 -19.70 22.94
C PHE A 133 6.46 -20.16 23.03
N GLN A 134 7.38 -19.50 22.32
CA GLN A 134 8.82 -19.74 22.45
C GLN A 134 9.35 -19.37 23.84
N LYS A 135 8.88 -18.25 24.41
CA LYS A 135 9.37 -17.76 25.70
C LYS A 135 8.95 -18.65 26.88
N PHE A 136 7.78 -19.28 26.80
CA PHE A 136 7.21 -20.07 27.89
C PHE A 136 7.39 -21.59 27.76
N ASN A 137 7.94 -22.10 26.65
CA ASN A 137 8.12 -23.54 26.43
C ASN A 137 9.53 -23.90 25.98
N ASP A 138 10.03 -25.04 26.46
CA ASP A 138 11.28 -25.63 25.99
C ASP A 138 11.23 -25.93 24.49
N ILE A 139 12.38 -25.86 23.83
CA ILE A 139 12.54 -26.11 22.39
C ILE A 139 11.95 -27.47 21.99
N GLY A 140 12.09 -28.50 22.84
CA GLY A 140 11.51 -29.83 22.60
C GLY A 140 9.98 -29.83 22.56
N LYS A 141 9.31 -29.02 23.41
CA LYS A 141 7.84 -28.87 23.42
C LYS A 141 7.35 -28.09 22.20
N LEU A 142 8.16 -27.15 21.68
CA LEU A 142 7.86 -26.46 20.43
C LEU A 142 7.80 -27.45 19.26
N PHE A 143 8.84 -28.27 19.09
CA PHE A 143 8.87 -29.28 18.02
C PHE A 143 7.80 -30.35 18.18
N GLY A 144 7.51 -30.76 19.43
CA GLY A 144 6.40 -31.66 19.74
C GLY A 144 5.04 -31.08 19.34
N GLY A 145 4.79 -29.81 19.67
CA GLY A 145 3.57 -29.09 19.30
C GLY A 145 3.41 -28.93 17.78
N ILE A 146 4.49 -28.58 17.07
CA ILE A 146 4.48 -28.50 15.60
C ILE A 146 4.20 -29.87 14.98
N SER A 147 4.84 -30.93 15.47
CA SER A 147 4.62 -32.30 15.00
C SER A 147 3.19 -32.76 15.24
N GLN A 148 2.59 -32.44 16.40
CA GLN A 148 1.20 -32.75 16.69
C GLN A 148 0.23 -31.97 15.78
N LEU A 149 0.53 -30.70 15.51
CA LEU A 149 -0.22 -29.89 14.54
C LEU A 149 -0.13 -30.46 13.13
N GLY A 150 1.03 -31.00 12.74
CA GLY A 150 1.18 -31.70 11.47
C GLY A 150 0.43 -33.02 11.39
N LYS A 151 0.37 -33.78 12.49
CA LYS A 151 -0.48 -34.98 12.59
C LYS A 151 -1.96 -34.64 12.44
N THR A 152 -2.44 -33.58 13.10
CA THR A 152 -3.85 -33.18 12.97
C THR A 152 -4.16 -32.64 11.58
N ALA A 153 -3.30 -31.80 11.01
CA ALA A 153 -3.46 -31.30 9.64
C ALA A 153 -3.42 -32.43 8.60
N GLY A 154 -2.48 -33.37 8.75
CA GLY A 154 -2.37 -34.57 7.91
C GLY A 154 -3.61 -35.46 8.00
N ASN A 155 -4.16 -35.66 9.20
CA ASN A 155 -5.40 -36.41 9.40
C ASN A 155 -6.61 -35.74 8.74
N VAL A 156 -6.75 -34.42 8.84
CA VAL A 156 -7.84 -33.67 8.19
C VAL A 156 -7.70 -33.75 6.67
N TYR A 157 -6.49 -33.51 6.14
CA TYR A 157 -6.23 -33.64 4.72
C TYR A 157 -6.49 -35.07 4.21
N GLY A 158 -6.02 -36.08 4.94
CA GLY A 158 -6.27 -37.48 4.65
C GLY A 158 -7.75 -37.82 4.68
N ALA A 159 -8.53 -37.29 5.61
CA ALA A 159 -9.98 -37.48 5.66
C ALA A 159 -10.68 -36.89 4.44
N VAL A 160 -10.30 -35.67 4.01
CA VAL A 160 -10.87 -35.04 2.80
C VAL A 160 -10.49 -35.83 1.55
N VAL A 161 -9.22 -36.21 1.40
CA VAL A 161 -8.75 -37.01 0.25
C VAL A 161 -9.44 -38.37 0.22
N ASN A 162 -9.56 -39.05 1.37
CA ASN A 162 -10.20 -40.35 1.48
C ASN A 162 -11.72 -40.28 1.25
N PHE A 163 -12.37 -39.17 1.57
CA PHE A 163 -13.77 -38.93 1.19
C PHE A 163 -13.94 -38.93 -0.34
N PHE A 164 -13.11 -38.18 -1.07
CA PHE A 164 -13.17 -38.18 -2.54
C PHE A 164 -12.75 -39.52 -3.13
N ARG A 165 -11.68 -40.16 -2.61
CA ARG A 165 -11.26 -41.49 -3.07
C ARG A 165 -12.33 -42.55 -2.86
N SER A 166 -13.06 -42.50 -1.75
CA SER A 166 -14.18 -43.39 -1.48
C SER A 166 -15.33 -43.22 -2.48
N ILE A 167 -15.58 -42.00 -2.97
CA ILE A 167 -16.59 -41.76 -4.02
C ILE A 167 -16.17 -42.44 -5.34
N PHE A 168 -14.87 -42.50 -5.63
CA PHE A 168 -14.32 -43.11 -6.83
C PHE A 168 -13.88 -44.58 -6.64
N GLY A 169 -14.22 -45.22 -5.52
CA GLY A 169 -13.89 -46.62 -5.25
C GLY A 169 -12.38 -46.92 -5.07
N MET A 170 -11.57 -45.92 -4.78
CA MET A 170 -10.12 -46.07 -4.58
C MET A 170 -9.77 -46.41 -3.12
N GLU A 171 -8.64 -47.10 -2.92
CA GLU A 171 -8.12 -47.42 -1.60
C GLU A 171 -7.77 -46.18 -0.76
N LYS A 172 -7.93 -46.32 0.56
CA LYS A 172 -7.64 -45.25 1.52
C LYS A 172 -6.13 -44.98 1.57
N LEU A 173 -5.77 -43.69 1.54
CA LEU A 173 -4.42 -43.22 1.76
C LEU A 173 -4.20 -42.99 3.26
N GLU A 174 -3.16 -43.59 3.84
CA GLU A 174 -2.68 -43.22 5.16
C GLU A 174 -1.62 -42.12 5.05
N ILE A 175 -1.85 -40.99 5.70
CA ILE A 175 -0.94 -39.84 5.70
C ILE A 175 -0.36 -39.73 7.10
N ALA A 176 0.88 -40.18 7.27
CA ALA A 176 1.63 -40.02 8.51
C ALA A 176 2.09 -38.56 8.64
N GLY A 177 1.24 -37.70 9.19
CA GLY A 177 1.63 -36.33 9.49
C GLY A 177 2.74 -36.27 10.54
N GLY A 178 3.53 -35.19 10.50
CA GLY A 178 4.65 -34.95 11.40
C GLY A 178 5.14 -33.51 11.35
N LEU A 179 6.41 -33.29 11.64
CA LEU A 179 6.98 -31.95 11.78
C LEU A 179 6.91 -31.14 10.47
N GLY A 180 7.10 -31.79 9.32
CA GLY A 180 7.03 -31.16 8.00
C GLY A 180 5.64 -30.60 7.68
N GLU A 181 4.59 -31.40 7.87
CA GLU A 181 3.20 -30.97 7.69
C GLU A 181 2.82 -29.86 8.68
N GLY A 182 3.37 -29.92 9.90
CA GLY A 182 3.17 -28.88 10.92
C GLY A 182 3.76 -27.53 10.50
N LEU A 183 4.97 -27.52 9.94
CA LEU A 183 5.60 -26.31 9.40
C LEU A 183 4.83 -25.78 8.20
N VAL A 184 4.34 -26.65 7.31
CA VAL A 184 3.50 -26.25 6.17
C VAL A 184 2.20 -25.61 6.66
N ALA A 185 1.53 -26.19 7.66
CA ALA A 185 0.30 -25.65 8.22
C ALA A 185 0.51 -24.26 8.85
N ILE A 186 1.61 -24.06 9.60
CA ILE A 186 2.00 -22.74 10.11
C ILE A 186 2.25 -21.77 8.95
N GLY A 187 2.98 -22.21 7.93
CA GLY A 187 3.25 -21.42 6.72
C GLY A 187 1.97 -20.97 6.02
N VAL A 188 0.97 -21.85 5.90
CA VAL A 188 -0.35 -21.52 5.34
C VAL A 188 -1.07 -20.47 6.19
N VAL A 189 -1.07 -20.60 7.51
CA VAL A 189 -1.70 -19.61 8.41
C VAL A 189 -1.02 -18.25 8.28
N VAL A 190 0.31 -18.20 8.30
CA VAL A 190 1.07 -16.97 8.10
C VAL A 190 0.77 -16.35 6.73
N MET A 191 0.75 -17.17 5.67
CA MET A 191 0.43 -16.73 4.32
C MET A 191 -0.97 -16.11 4.24
N LEU A 192 -1.97 -16.74 4.87
CA LEU A 192 -3.33 -16.19 4.96
C LEU A 192 -3.35 -14.85 5.70
N CYS A 193 -2.64 -14.72 6.82
CA CYS A 193 -2.51 -13.44 7.54
C CYS A 193 -1.87 -12.35 6.66
N VAL A 194 -0.82 -12.71 5.90
CA VAL A 194 -0.19 -11.80 4.94
C VAL A 194 -1.14 -11.41 3.82
N LEU A 195 -1.97 -12.32 3.30
CA LEU A 195 -3.00 -12.00 2.31
C LEU A 195 -4.06 -11.04 2.87
N VAL A 196 -4.54 -11.26 4.10
CA VAL A 196 -5.48 -10.36 4.77
C VAL A 196 -4.87 -8.96 4.91
N LEU A 197 -3.61 -8.88 5.33
CA LEU A 197 -2.88 -7.62 5.40
C LEU A 197 -2.74 -6.97 4.01
N ALA A 198 -2.39 -7.75 2.98
CA ALA A 198 -2.22 -7.26 1.62
C ALA A 198 -3.51 -6.68 1.04
N ILE A 199 -4.65 -7.35 1.26
CA ILE A 199 -5.98 -6.84 0.88
C ILE A 199 -6.30 -5.55 1.63
N GLY A 200 -6.05 -5.52 2.95
CA GLY A 200 -6.25 -4.33 3.78
C GLY A 200 -5.43 -3.13 3.31
N VAL A 201 -4.13 -3.34 3.09
CA VAL A 201 -3.21 -2.33 2.55
C VAL A 201 -3.65 -1.87 1.17
N MET A 202 -4.06 -2.78 0.29
CA MET A 202 -4.54 -2.43 -1.04
C MET A 202 -5.80 -1.55 -0.94
N ARG A 203 -6.83 -2.01 -0.21
CA ARG A 203 -8.09 -1.30 -0.04
C ARG A 203 -7.88 0.11 0.52
N ASN A 204 -7.03 0.22 1.53
CA ASN A 204 -6.67 1.51 2.11
C ASN A 204 -5.89 2.34 1.09
N SER A 205 -4.94 1.75 0.37
CA SER A 205 -4.14 2.49 -0.63
C SER A 205 -4.98 3.04 -1.79
N ALA A 206 -6.01 2.31 -2.21
CA ALA A 206 -6.98 2.67 -3.24
C ALA A 206 -7.89 3.83 -2.79
N TYR A 207 -8.24 3.88 -1.51
CA TYR A 207 -9.08 4.94 -0.92
C TYR A 207 -8.57 6.34 -1.24
N ARG A 208 -7.26 6.58 -1.20
CA ARG A 208 -6.66 7.89 -1.48
C ARG A 208 -7.00 8.41 -2.88
N TYR A 209 -6.97 7.53 -3.88
CA TYR A 209 -7.30 7.90 -5.26
C TYR A 209 -8.80 8.13 -5.43
N VAL A 210 -9.64 7.37 -4.72
CA VAL A 210 -11.10 7.59 -4.68
C VAL A 210 -11.45 8.89 -3.97
N TRP A 211 -10.75 9.23 -2.88
CA TRP A 211 -10.93 10.48 -2.15
C TRP A 211 -10.68 11.68 -3.06
N VAL A 212 -9.61 11.65 -3.86
CA VAL A 212 -9.35 12.69 -4.86
C VAL A 212 -10.49 12.80 -5.87
N LEU A 213 -10.90 11.69 -6.48
CA LEU A 213 -12.00 11.69 -7.45
C LEU A 213 -13.33 12.21 -6.86
N ALA A 214 -13.63 11.82 -5.63
CA ALA A 214 -14.84 12.26 -4.94
C ALA A 214 -14.76 13.76 -4.61
N SER A 215 -13.59 14.23 -4.17
CA SER A 215 -13.35 15.65 -3.86
C SER A 215 -13.47 16.56 -5.09
N GLU A 216 -13.10 16.07 -6.29
CA GLU A 216 -13.29 16.79 -7.55
C GLU A 216 -14.75 16.82 -8.02
N GLN A 217 -15.56 15.83 -7.61
CA GLN A 217 -16.97 15.73 -7.95
C GLN A 217 -17.88 16.27 -6.85
N GLU A 218 -17.32 16.90 -5.81
CA GLU A 218 -18.04 17.40 -4.63
C GLU A 218 -18.90 16.33 -3.94
N LYS A 219 -18.46 15.07 -4.01
CA LYS A 219 -19.12 13.92 -3.38
C LYS A 219 -18.45 13.52 -2.08
N ASN A 220 -19.22 12.91 -1.19
CA ASN A 220 -18.67 12.37 0.06
C ASN A 220 -17.72 11.17 -0.23
N PRO A 221 -16.42 11.27 0.14
CA PRO A 221 -15.40 10.29 -0.25
C PRO A 221 -15.61 8.91 0.39
N HIS A 222 -16.15 8.84 1.61
CA HIS A 222 -16.39 7.58 2.30
C HIS A 222 -17.49 6.76 1.63
N THR A 223 -18.55 7.43 1.18
CA THR A 223 -19.67 6.78 0.49
C THR A 223 -19.25 6.23 -0.86
N GLU A 224 -18.49 7.01 -1.63
CA GLU A 224 -17.99 6.62 -2.94
C GLU A 224 -16.95 5.49 -2.83
N ALA A 225 -16.08 5.53 -1.82
CA ALA A 225 -15.15 4.44 -1.54
C ALA A 225 -15.87 3.16 -1.14
N ARG A 226 -16.89 3.24 -0.28
CA ARG A 226 -17.70 2.08 0.09
C ARG A 226 -18.42 1.49 -1.13
N ARG A 227 -18.96 2.33 -2.01
CA ARG A 227 -19.62 1.90 -3.24
C ARG A 227 -18.66 1.18 -4.19
N ARG A 228 -17.50 1.78 -4.49
CA ARG A 228 -16.52 1.22 -5.45
C ARG A 228 -15.78 -0.01 -4.92
N LEU A 229 -15.49 -0.04 -3.63
CA LEU A 229 -14.69 -1.11 -3.01
C LEU A 229 -15.54 -2.25 -2.43
N ARG A 230 -16.87 -2.19 -2.43
CA ARG A 230 -17.68 -3.32 -1.91
C ARG A 230 -17.96 -4.40 -2.97
N SER A 231 -18.12 -4.01 -4.24
CA SER A 231 -18.56 -4.91 -5.32
C SER A 231 -17.44 -5.70 -5.99
N ARG A 232 -16.16 -5.32 -5.78
CA ARG A 232 -15.01 -5.84 -6.55
C ARG A 232 -14.04 -6.68 -5.72
N ARG A 233 -14.53 -7.58 -4.87
CA ARG A 233 -13.68 -8.33 -3.91
C ARG A 233 -12.59 -9.16 -4.59
N TRP A 234 -12.90 -9.84 -5.69
CA TRP A 234 -11.92 -10.64 -6.44
C TRP A 234 -10.88 -9.79 -7.17
N GLU A 235 -11.29 -8.67 -7.74
CA GLU A 235 -10.33 -7.72 -8.34
C GLU A 235 -9.41 -7.10 -7.28
N GLN A 236 -9.89 -6.93 -6.04
CA GLN A 236 -9.06 -6.45 -4.93
C GLN A 236 -7.99 -7.46 -4.55
N LEU A 237 -8.36 -8.74 -4.49
CA LEU A 237 -7.41 -9.83 -4.26
C LEU A 237 -6.38 -9.87 -5.38
N LEU A 238 -6.81 -9.79 -6.65
CA LEU A 238 -5.89 -9.78 -7.79
C LEU A 238 -4.93 -8.59 -7.75
N ALA A 239 -5.43 -7.37 -7.51
CA ALA A 239 -4.59 -6.18 -7.38
C ALA A 239 -3.62 -6.28 -6.18
N ALA A 240 -4.07 -6.86 -5.06
CA ALA A 240 -3.22 -7.12 -3.90
C ALA A 240 -2.12 -8.14 -4.21
N LEU A 241 -2.45 -9.23 -4.92
CA LEU A 241 -1.49 -10.25 -5.37
C LEU A 241 -0.48 -9.65 -6.36
N CYS A 242 -0.91 -8.89 -7.36
CA CYS A 242 -0.01 -8.17 -8.26
C CYS A 242 0.95 -7.25 -7.48
N ASN A 243 0.42 -6.51 -6.50
CA ASN A 243 1.25 -5.65 -5.65
C ASN A 243 2.24 -6.43 -4.78
N LEU A 244 1.88 -7.64 -4.34
CA LEU A 244 2.73 -8.54 -3.56
C LEU A 244 3.83 -9.17 -4.44
N VAL A 245 3.48 -9.58 -5.66
CA VAL A 245 4.44 -10.07 -6.66
C VAL A 245 5.43 -8.97 -7.05
N LEU A 246 4.96 -7.75 -7.27
CA LEU A 246 5.82 -6.58 -7.50
C LEU A 246 6.67 -6.20 -6.27
N LEU A 247 6.35 -6.72 -5.09
CA LEU A 247 7.12 -6.52 -3.86
C LEU A 247 8.11 -7.65 -3.60
N LEU A 248 7.94 -8.84 -4.18
CA LEU A 248 8.81 -10.00 -3.96
C LEU A 248 10.28 -9.74 -4.35
N PRO A 249 10.60 -9.27 -5.58
CA PRO A 249 12.00 -9.04 -5.97
C PRO A 249 12.77 -8.10 -5.03
N PRO A 250 12.25 -6.90 -4.66
CA PRO A 250 12.96 -6.05 -3.72
C PRO A 250 12.99 -6.63 -2.31
N MET A 251 11.96 -7.35 -1.87
CA MET A 251 11.99 -8.04 -0.57
C MET A 251 13.06 -9.12 -0.49
N LEU A 252 13.33 -9.84 -1.59
CA LEU A 252 14.39 -10.85 -1.64
C LEU A 252 15.78 -10.20 -1.54
N VAL A 253 15.99 -9.08 -2.23
CA VAL A 253 17.24 -8.30 -2.13
C VAL A 253 17.43 -7.79 -0.70
N VAL A 254 16.37 -7.26 -0.09
CA VAL A 254 16.40 -6.83 1.32
C VAL A 254 16.63 -8.00 2.28
N ALA A 255 16.00 -9.14 2.07
CA ALA A 255 16.22 -10.31 2.91
C ALA A 255 17.67 -10.81 2.81
N ALA A 256 18.27 -10.78 1.61
CA ALA A 256 19.66 -11.15 1.41
C ALA A 256 20.63 -10.17 2.10
N THR A 257 20.40 -8.86 1.98
CA THR A 257 21.23 -7.84 2.64
C THR A 257 21.10 -7.90 4.16
N PHE A 258 19.88 -8.07 4.69
CA PHE A 258 19.65 -8.22 6.13
C PHE A 258 20.17 -9.55 6.68
N LYS A 259 20.16 -10.64 5.90
CA LYS A 259 20.75 -11.91 6.33
C LYS A 259 22.26 -11.77 6.55
N GLY A 260 22.96 -11.10 5.64
CA GLY A 260 24.39 -10.77 5.82
C GLY A 260 24.60 -9.90 7.07
N MET A 261 23.83 -8.82 7.19
CA MET A 261 23.90 -7.91 8.33
C MET A 261 23.63 -8.59 9.69
N LEU A 262 22.63 -9.49 9.76
CA LEU A 262 22.29 -10.23 10.99
C LEU A 262 23.36 -11.26 11.34
N ALA A 263 23.97 -11.91 10.35
CA ALA A 263 25.09 -12.81 10.58
C ALA A 263 26.28 -12.06 11.21
N ASP A 264 26.59 -10.87 10.70
CA ASP A 264 27.71 -10.04 11.16
C ASP A 264 27.42 -9.35 12.52
N LEU A 265 26.17 -8.93 12.76
CA LEU A 265 25.76 -8.27 14.01
C LEU A 265 25.50 -9.25 15.16
N SER A 266 25.09 -10.49 14.88
CA SER A 266 24.78 -11.49 15.93
C SER A 266 25.92 -11.73 16.94
N PRO A 267 27.20 -11.89 16.54
CA PRO A 267 28.29 -12.03 17.50
C PRO A 267 28.56 -10.72 18.27
N MET A 268 28.43 -9.56 17.64
CA MET A 268 28.61 -8.25 18.30
C MET A 268 27.51 -7.94 19.31
N LEU A 269 26.26 -8.32 19.04
CA LEU A 269 25.13 -8.19 19.96
C LEU A 269 25.33 -9.08 21.19
N LEU A 270 25.83 -10.30 21.00
CA LEU A 270 26.19 -11.20 22.10
C LEU A 270 27.32 -10.63 22.97
N LEU A 271 28.32 -10.02 22.33
CA LEU A 271 29.45 -9.38 23.01
C LEU A 271 29.00 -8.14 23.81
N THR A 272 28.18 -7.27 23.23
CA THR A 272 27.64 -6.07 23.90
C THR A 272 26.65 -6.41 25.02
N MET A 273 25.86 -7.47 24.90
CA MET A 273 25.04 -7.98 26.02
C MET A 273 25.89 -8.51 27.18
N SER A 274 27.12 -8.98 26.91
CA SER A 274 28.05 -9.49 27.93
C SER A 274 28.92 -8.41 28.58
N SER A 275 29.24 -7.33 27.86
CA SER A 275 30.17 -6.27 28.31
C SER A 275 29.50 -4.98 28.78
N GLY A 276 28.18 -4.82 28.58
CA GLY A 276 27.39 -3.69 29.09
C GLY A 276 27.65 -2.34 28.42
N ALA A 277 28.60 -2.25 27.47
CA ALA A 277 28.91 -1.03 26.72
C ALA A 277 28.53 -1.23 25.24
N PRO A 278 27.61 -0.42 24.66
CA PRO A 278 27.24 -0.55 23.26
C PRO A 278 28.36 -0.02 22.35
N GLU A 279 29.08 -0.91 21.66
CA GLU A 279 30.00 -0.51 20.59
C GLU A 279 29.22 -0.04 19.35
N LEU A 280 29.07 1.29 19.22
CA LEU A 280 28.37 1.97 18.13
C LEU A 280 29.08 1.85 16.76
N SER A 281 30.35 1.43 16.72
CA SER A 281 31.14 1.30 15.48
C SER A 281 30.61 0.21 14.55
N GLY A 282 30.06 -0.89 15.10
CA GLY A 282 29.44 -1.97 14.32
C GLY A 282 28.17 -1.53 13.57
N PHE A 283 27.40 -0.59 14.14
CA PHE A 283 26.18 -0.06 13.52
C PHE A 283 26.44 0.79 12.28
N ALA A 284 27.62 1.42 12.16
CA ALA A 284 27.98 2.19 10.97
C ALA A 284 28.08 1.28 9.73
N SER A 285 28.58 0.05 9.89
CA SER A 285 28.65 -0.94 8.80
C SER A 285 27.27 -1.43 8.35
N ALA A 286 26.28 -1.43 9.24
CA ALA A 286 24.89 -1.81 8.98
C ALA A 286 24.06 -0.69 8.29
N LEU A 287 24.55 0.55 8.33
CA LEU A 287 23.82 1.73 7.84
C LEU A 287 23.70 1.73 6.31
N TRP A 288 24.78 1.35 5.60
CA TRP A 288 24.77 1.24 4.13
C TRP A 288 23.82 0.14 3.61
N PRO A 289 23.84 -1.09 4.13
CA PRO A 289 22.85 -2.12 3.81
C PRO A 289 21.41 -1.69 4.09
N MET A 290 21.14 -0.97 5.19
CA MET A 290 19.80 -0.44 5.49
C MET A 290 19.36 0.61 4.48
N VAL A 291 20.23 1.57 4.15
CA VAL A 291 19.96 2.61 3.15
C VAL A 291 19.74 1.97 1.78
N PHE A 292 20.60 1.03 1.37
CA PHE A 292 20.47 0.30 0.12
C PHE A 292 19.16 -0.51 0.06
N SER A 293 18.80 -1.20 1.13
CA SER A 293 17.53 -1.92 1.25
C SER A 293 16.32 -1.00 1.13
N PHE A 294 16.41 0.18 1.75
CA PHE A 294 15.41 1.23 1.63
C PHE A 294 15.31 1.75 0.18
N PHE A 295 16.42 1.93 -0.52
CA PHE A 295 16.43 2.30 -1.94
C PHE A 295 15.82 1.20 -2.83
N CYS A 296 16.20 -0.07 -2.65
CA CYS A 296 15.67 -1.18 -3.43
C CYS A 296 14.16 -1.36 -3.25
N LEU A 297 13.64 -1.19 -2.03
CA LEU A 297 12.20 -1.23 -1.74
C LEU A 297 11.39 -0.10 -2.40
N TYR A 298 12.04 1.03 -2.71
CA TYR A 298 11.34 2.25 -3.11
C TYR A 298 11.51 2.67 -4.57
N VAL A 299 12.62 2.36 -5.24
CA VAL A 299 12.95 3.03 -6.50
C VAL A 299 12.37 2.36 -7.76
N PRO A 300 12.57 1.05 -8.04
CA PRO A 300 12.19 0.53 -9.36
C PRO A 300 10.69 0.23 -9.51
N LEU A 301 10.06 -0.35 -8.49
CA LEU A 301 8.72 -0.97 -8.63
C LEU A 301 7.60 -0.20 -7.92
N LEU A 302 7.92 0.77 -7.08
CA LEU A 302 6.93 1.55 -6.33
C LEU A 302 6.05 2.43 -7.25
N PRO A 303 6.59 3.12 -8.29
CA PRO A 303 5.75 3.86 -9.24
C PRO A 303 4.73 2.96 -9.93
N VAL A 304 5.17 1.78 -10.42
CA VAL A 304 4.31 0.79 -11.09
C VAL A 304 3.20 0.33 -10.15
N ARG A 305 3.55 -0.03 -8.91
CA ARG A 305 2.60 -0.45 -7.88
C ARG A 305 1.54 0.62 -7.59
N ARG A 306 1.95 1.89 -7.55
CA ARG A 306 1.04 3.04 -7.36
C ARG A 306 0.16 3.27 -8.58
N CYS A 307 0.68 3.12 -9.78
CA CYS A 307 -0.10 3.20 -11.02
C CYS A 307 -1.15 2.09 -11.12
N VAL A 308 -0.81 0.84 -10.78
CA VAL A 308 -1.77 -0.29 -10.74
C VAL A 308 -2.90 0.00 -9.76
N THR A 309 -2.56 0.46 -8.56
CA THR A 309 -3.54 0.80 -7.52
C THR A 309 -4.43 1.97 -7.93
N ALA A 310 -3.85 3.00 -8.55
CA ALA A 310 -4.60 4.15 -9.04
C ALA A 310 -5.55 3.76 -10.18
N TYR A 311 -5.06 3.00 -11.16
CA TYR A 311 -5.88 2.49 -12.26
C TYR A 311 -7.07 1.69 -11.75
N TYR A 312 -6.85 0.77 -10.80
CA TYR A 312 -7.92 0.02 -10.16
C TYR A 312 -8.96 0.94 -9.49
N ALA A 313 -8.50 1.95 -8.74
CA ALA A 313 -9.36 2.87 -8.01
C ALA A 313 -10.16 3.83 -8.92
N THR A 314 -9.55 4.29 -10.02
CA THR A 314 -10.14 5.28 -10.92
C THR A 314 -10.97 4.67 -12.05
N ARG A 315 -10.84 3.36 -12.31
CA ARG A 315 -11.60 2.65 -13.37
C ARG A 315 -13.10 2.79 -13.13
N THR A 316 -13.76 3.53 -14.03
CA THR A 316 -15.21 3.73 -14.05
C THR A 316 -15.96 2.40 -14.04
N LEU A 317 -17.01 2.33 -13.22
CA LEU A 317 -17.98 1.24 -13.31
C LEU A 317 -18.70 1.38 -14.65
N LYS A 318 -18.62 0.38 -15.53
CA LYS A 318 -19.34 0.36 -16.82
C LYS A 318 -20.86 0.60 -16.65
N HIS A 319 -21.42 0.31 -15.47
CA HIS A 319 -22.84 0.53 -15.16
C HIS A 319 -23.20 1.97 -14.78
N ILE A 320 -22.25 2.90 -14.69
CA ILE A 320 -22.51 4.29 -14.26
C ILE A 320 -21.63 5.24 -15.07
N ALA A 321 -21.66 5.14 -16.39
CA ALA A 321 -21.57 6.36 -17.15
C ALA A 321 -22.96 7.01 -17.03
N PRO A 322 -23.11 8.23 -16.50
CA PRO A 322 -24.21 9.03 -16.97
C PRO A 322 -23.94 9.17 -18.46
N GLU A 323 -24.77 8.49 -19.25
CA GLU A 323 -25.00 8.84 -20.62
C GLU A 323 -25.32 10.34 -20.60
N HIS A 324 -24.31 11.17 -20.83
CA HIS A 324 -24.59 12.52 -21.32
C HIS A 324 -25.24 12.27 -22.67
N ARG A 325 -26.58 12.19 -22.69
CA ARG A 325 -27.37 12.40 -23.89
C ARG A 325 -26.90 13.72 -24.50
N PRO A 326 -26.34 13.72 -25.72
CA PRO A 326 -26.01 14.95 -26.42
C PRO A 326 -27.24 15.67 -26.99
N GLU A 327 -28.48 15.35 -26.56
CA GLU A 327 -29.69 15.75 -27.30
C GLU A 327 -30.59 16.76 -26.60
N GLU A 328 -30.38 17.11 -25.32
CA GLU A 328 -31.28 18.04 -24.61
C GLU A 328 -30.77 19.49 -24.55
N ALA A 329 -29.59 19.80 -25.11
CA ALA A 329 -29.11 21.18 -25.24
C ALA A 329 -29.54 21.86 -26.56
N SER A 330 -30.01 21.11 -27.56
CA SER A 330 -30.48 21.65 -28.84
C SER A 330 -32.02 21.75 -28.94
N ALA A 331 -32.75 21.23 -27.95
CA ALA A 331 -34.22 21.27 -27.94
C ALA A 331 -34.79 22.49 -27.21
N THR A 332 -34.04 23.10 -26.29
CA THR A 332 -34.49 24.29 -25.55
C THR A 332 -34.18 25.61 -26.27
N GLU A 333 -33.24 25.62 -27.21
CA GLU A 333 -32.97 26.81 -28.04
C GLU A 333 -33.99 26.94 -29.18
N ASN A 334 -34.40 25.82 -29.79
CA ASN A 334 -35.42 25.82 -30.85
C ASN A 334 -36.86 25.95 -30.34
N ALA A 335 -37.16 25.59 -29.09
CA ALA A 335 -38.50 25.77 -28.52
C ALA A 335 -38.80 27.23 -28.11
N GLY A 336 -37.75 28.04 -27.88
CA GLY A 336 -37.87 29.46 -27.55
C GLY A 336 -38.16 30.35 -28.76
N GLU A 337 -37.64 29.99 -29.95
CA GLU A 337 -37.87 30.78 -31.18
C GLU A 337 -39.23 30.51 -31.82
N SER A 338 -39.79 29.30 -31.70
CA SER A 338 -41.12 28.99 -32.24
C SER A 338 -42.30 29.50 -31.39
N ALA A 339 -42.07 29.97 -30.17
CA ALA A 339 -43.13 30.47 -29.28
C ALA A 339 -43.40 31.99 -29.41
N GLN A 340 -42.58 32.74 -30.18
CA GLN A 340 -42.73 34.20 -30.36
C GLN A 340 -43.42 34.61 -31.66
N GLN A 341 -43.90 33.68 -32.49
CA GLN A 341 -44.54 33.99 -33.78
C GLN A 341 -46.07 33.77 -33.84
N ILE A 342 -46.76 33.54 -32.72
CA ILE A 342 -48.23 33.42 -32.71
C ILE A 342 -48.83 34.43 -31.74
N LEU A 343 -48.96 35.67 -32.21
CA LEU A 343 -49.88 36.67 -31.69
C LEU A 343 -50.44 37.43 -32.91
N PRO A 344 -51.68 37.15 -33.36
CA PRO A 344 -52.36 38.03 -34.30
C PRO A 344 -52.86 39.29 -33.57
N GLN A 345 -52.86 40.39 -34.33
CA GLN A 345 -53.39 41.71 -33.96
C GLN A 345 -54.87 41.69 -33.60
#